data_AF-A0A7X4FAR9-F1
#
_entry.id   AF-A0A7X4FAR9-F1
#
_cell.length_a   1.000
_cell.length_b   1.000
_cell.length_c   1.000
_cell.angle_alpha   90.00
_cell.angle_beta   90.00
_cell.angle_gamma   90.00
#
_symmetry.space_group_name_H-M   'P 1'
#
loop_
_entity.id
_entity.type
_entity.pdbx_description
1 polymer ?
#
loop_
_entity_poly.entity_id
_entity_poly.type
_entity_poly.pdbx_seq_one_letter_code
_entity_poly.pdbx_strand_id
1 'polypeptide(L)' 'MQIRHTVVEYDLEEAAAMLDIPRADLKKAVEAGHLQCYYRRGKDDYRFHEASIRVNKDLLSEKDYLAKVLNLTL' A
#
# COMPACT_ATOMS: atom_id res chain seq x y z
N MET A 1 -31.10 -9.75 5.23
CA MET A 1 -30.01 -8.92 5.78
C MET A 1 -29.13 -8.48 4.63
N GLN A 2 -29.26 -7.24 4.16
CA GLN A 2 -28.24 -6.65 3.29
C GLN A 2 -27.05 -6.32 4.20
N ILE A 3 -26.01 -7.13 4.13
CA ILE A 3 -24.72 -6.78 4.71
C ILE A 3 -24.25 -5.61 3.85
N ARG A 4 -24.47 -4.39 4.34
CA ARG A 4 -23.81 -3.21 3.80
C ARG A 4 -22.33 -3.51 3.98
N HIS A 5 -21.62 -3.84 2.90
CA HIS A 5 -20.18 -3.95 2.93
C HIS A 5 -19.66 -2.59 3.39
N THR A 6 -19.36 -2.47 4.68
CA THR A 6 -18.59 -1.35 5.20
C THR A 6 -17.25 -1.44 4.48
N VAL A 7 -17.04 -0.59 3.48
CA VAL A 7 -15.77 -0.53 2.77
C VAL A 7 -14.73 -0.18 3.82
N VAL A 8 -13.86 -1.13 4.17
CA VAL A 8 -12.80 -0.90 5.15
C VAL A 8 -11.65 -0.25 4.41
N GLU A 9 -11.39 0.99 4.77
CA GLU A 9 -10.32 1.81 4.21
C GLU A 9 -9.24 2.00 5.28
N TYR A 10 -8.01 1.82 4.86
CA TYR A 10 -6.83 1.95 5.69
C TYR A 10 -6.06 3.19 5.28
N ASP A 11 -5.56 3.94 6.25
CA ASP A 11 -4.60 4.99 5.95
C ASP A 11 -3.21 4.42 5.62
N LEU A 12 -2.28 5.31 5.30
CA LEU A 12 -0.91 4.94 4.95
C LEU A 12 -0.17 4.22 6.09
N GLU A 13 -0.47 4.52 7.35
CA GLU A 13 0.17 3.92 8.52
C GLU A 13 -0.37 2.52 8.77
N GLU A 14 -1.70 2.37 8.73
CA GLU A 14 -2.37 1.07 8.83
C GLU A 14 -1.97 0.14 7.69
N ALA A 15 -1.95 0.63 6.45
CA ALA A 15 -1.54 -0.16 5.29
C ALA A 15 -0.07 -0.58 5.36
N ALA A 16 0.81 0.31 5.84
CA ALA A 16 2.23 -0.01 6.04
C ALA A 16 2.42 -1.14 7.06
N ALA A 17 1.69 -1.07 8.19
CA ALA A 17 1.71 -2.12 9.20
C ALA A 17 1.19 -3.47 8.66
N MET A 18 0.14 -3.45 7.83
CA MET A 18 -0.40 -4.68 7.22
C MET A 18 0.52 -5.30 6.17
N LEU A 19 1.33 -4.48 5.49
CA LEU A 19 2.29 -4.89 4.48
C LEU A 19 3.68 -5.21 5.07
N ASP A 20 3.86 -5.03 6.38
CA ASP A 20 5.13 -5.23 7.10
C ASP A 20 6.30 -4.44 6.48
N ILE A 21 6.03 -3.21 6.03
CA ILE A 21 7.04 -2.30 5.47
C ILE A 21 6.97 -0.92 6.12
N PRO A 22 8.07 -0.14 6.13
CA PRO A 22 8.05 1.21 6.66
C PRO A 22 7.08 2.11 5.89
N ARG A 23 6.35 2.97 6.62
CA ARG A 23 5.44 3.98 6.05
C ARG A 23 6.09 4.81 4.95
N ALA A 24 7.34 5.22 5.15
CA ALA A 24 8.10 6.02 4.19
C ALA A 24 8.34 5.25 2.88
N ASP A 25 8.60 3.95 2.96
CA ASP A 25 8.86 3.10 1.81
C ASP A 25 7.55 2.79 1.07
N LEU A 26 6.47 2.52 1.80
CA LEU A 26 5.14 2.41 1.20
C LEU A 26 4.77 3.68 0.43
N LYS A 27 4.99 4.86 1.02
CA LYS A 27 4.73 6.14 0.35
C LYS A 27 5.54 6.27 -0.93
N LYS A 28 6.86 6.06 -0.86
CA LYS A 28 7.75 6.13 -2.03
C LYS A 28 7.33 5.15 -3.11
N ALA A 29 6.99 3.92 -2.74
CA ALA A 29 6.58 2.88 -3.68
C ALA A 29 5.26 3.23 -4.38
N VAL A 30 4.30 3.81 -3.66
CA VAL A 30 3.05 4.30 -4.26
C VAL A 30 3.31 5.51 -5.16
N GLU A 31 4.14 6.46 -4.73
CA GLU A 31 4.52 7.64 -5.53
C GLU A 31 5.30 7.28 -6.79
N ALA A 32 6.11 6.22 -6.75
CA ALA A 32 6.82 5.66 -7.89
C ALA A 32 5.95 4.79 -8.81
N GLY A 33 4.67 4.57 -8.46
CA GLY A 33 3.75 3.73 -9.23
C GLY A 33 4.05 2.23 -9.14
N HIS A 34 4.87 1.83 -8.18
CA HIS A 34 5.12 0.43 -7.87
C HIS A 34 3.90 -0.14 -7.14
N LEU A 35 3.55 0.40 -5.97
CA LEU A 35 2.41 -0.09 -5.19
C LEU A 35 1.12 0.67 -5.50
N GLN A 36 -0.02 0.00 -5.32
CA GLN A 36 -1.33 0.58 -5.57
C GLN A 36 -1.94 1.16 -4.30
N CYS A 37 -2.53 2.35 -4.41
CA CYS A 37 -3.46 2.89 -3.44
C CYS A 37 -4.87 2.92 -4.04
N TYR A 38 -5.90 2.97 -3.18
CA TYR A 38 -7.29 3.01 -3.63
C TYR A 38 -7.66 4.43 -4.12
N TYR A 39 -7.38 5.44 -3.31
CA TYR A 39 -7.44 6.83 -3.74
C TYR A 39 -6.54 7.71 -2.87
N ARG A 40 -6.30 8.93 -3.33
CA ARG A 40 -5.49 9.93 -2.65
C ARG A 40 -6.26 11.26 -2.56
N ARG A 41 -6.38 11.84 -1.36
CA ARG A 41 -7.08 13.11 -1.08
C ARG A 41 -6.14 14.26 -0.71
N GLY A 42 -4.92 14.26 -1.24
CA GLY A 42 -3.93 15.30 -0.97
C GLY A 42 -2.52 14.73 -1.02
N LYS A 43 -1.49 15.51 -0.68
CA LYS A 43 -0.09 15.07 -0.83
C LYS A 43 0.30 13.90 0.10
N ASP A 44 -0.42 13.73 1.20
CA ASP A 44 -0.12 12.76 2.25
C ASP A 44 -1.33 11.93 2.72
N ASP A 45 -2.51 12.15 2.13
CA ASP A 45 -3.73 11.40 2.48
C ASP A 45 -3.94 10.28 1.47
N TYR A 46 -3.30 9.14 1.74
CA TYR A 46 -3.40 7.91 0.97
C TYR A 46 -4.40 6.97 1.65
N ARG A 47 -5.33 6.45 0.86
CA ARG A 47 -6.30 5.45 1.32
C ARG A 47 -6.11 4.15 0.56
N PHE A 48 -6.12 3.06 1.30
CA PHE A 48 -5.93 1.71 0.79
C PHE A 48 -7.19 0.92 1.09
N HIS A 49 -7.61 0.11 0.13
CA HIS A 49 -8.66 -0.87 0.34
C HIS A 49 -8.02 -2.24 0.54
N GLU A 50 -8.74 -3.18 1.16
CA GLU A 50 -8.26 -4.55 1.37
C GLU A 50 -7.76 -5.21 0.07
N ALA A 51 -8.45 -4.94 -1.05
CA ALA A 51 -8.03 -5.40 -2.38
C ALA A 51 -6.65 -4.86 -2.78
N SER A 52 -6.38 -3.57 -2.54
CA SER A 52 -5.09 -2.93 -2.82
C SER A 52 -3.99 -3.53 -1.95
N ILE A 53 -4.28 -3.73 -0.66
CA ILE A 53 -3.33 -4.33 0.29
C ILE A 53 -2.97 -5.75 -0.12
N ARG A 54 -3.95 -6.56 -0.50
CA ARG A 54 -3.71 -7.93 -0.96
C ARG A 54 -2.81 -7.97 -2.21
N VAL A 55 -3.11 -7.14 -3.22
CA VAL A 55 -2.27 -7.03 -4.42
C VAL A 55 -0.86 -6.56 -4.07
N ASN A 56 -0.73 -5.55 -3.21
CA ASN A 56 0.57 -5.05 -2.77
C ASN A 56 1.37 -6.12 -2.01
N LYS A 57 0.70 -6.95 -1.20
CA LYS A 57 1.33 -8.04 -0.47
C LYS A 57 1.84 -9.13 -1.41
N ASP A 58 1.06 -9.48 -2.43
CA ASP A 58 1.47 -10.44 -3.45
C ASP A 58 2.70 -9.90 -4.22
N LEU A 59 2.67 -8.62 -4.62
CA LEU A 59 3.81 -7.96 -5.26
C LEU A 59 5.06 -7.95 -4.37
N LEU A 60 4.93 -7.59 -3.08
CA LEU A 60 6.05 -7.59 -2.13
C LEU A 60 6.61 -8.99 -1.86
N SER A 61 5.80 -10.05 -2.05
CA SER A 61 6.25 -11.43 -1.91
C SER A 61 7.14 -11.89 -3.07
N GLU A 62 7.07 -11.22 -4.23
CA GLU A 62 7.99 -11.46 -5.33
C GLU A 62 9.40 -10.95 -4.96
N LYS A 63 10.38 -11.88 -4.88
CA LYS A 63 11.75 -11.60 -4.40
C LYS A 63 12.45 -10.44 -5.12
N ASP A 64 12.18 -10.23 -6.41
CA ASP A 64 12.73 -9.13 -7.21
C ASP A 64 12.08 -7.78 -6.91
N TYR A 65 10.85 -7.79 -6.41
CA TYR A 65 10.06 -6.60 -6.23
C TYR A 65 10.40 -5.89 -4.92
N LEU A 66 10.56 -6.64 -3.83
CA LEU A 66 11.04 -6.11 -2.56
C LEU A 66 12.43 -5.47 -2.73
N ALA A 67 13.30 -6.11 -3.53
CA ALA A 67 14.62 -5.57 -3.87
C ALA A 67 14.52 -4.29 -4.71
N LYS A 68 13.61 -4.18 -5.68
CA LYS A 68 13.39 -2.93 -6.44
C LYS A 68 12.82 -1.80 -5.59
N VAL A 69 11.89 -2.12 -4.69
CA VAL A 69 11.24 -1.14 -3.82
C VAL A 69 12.19 -0.64 -2.73
N LEU A 70 13.00 -1.51 -2.13
CA LEU A 70 13.92 -1.17 -1.04
C LEU A 70 15.31 -0.68 -1.54
N ASN A 71 15.77 -1.06 -2.74
CA ASN A 71 16.99 -0.51 -3.34
C ASN A 71 16.81 0.90 -3.93
N LEU A 72 15.65 1.54 -3.78
CA LEU A 72 15.48 2.99 -3.99
C LEU A 72 16.11 3.83 -2.85
N THR A 73 17.12 3.27 -2.19
CA THR A 73 18.01 3.97 -1.26
C THR A 73 19.26 4.34 -2.04
N LEU A 74 19.26 5.55 -2.59
CA LEU A 74 20.47 6.29 -2.97
C LEU A 74 21.33 6.57 -1.72
#